data_AF-A0A7C5FS12-F1
#
_entry.id   AF-A0A7C5FS12-F1
#
_cell.length_a   1.000
_cell.length_b   1.000
_cell.length_c   1.000
_cell.angle_alpha   90.00
_cell.angle_beta   90.00
_cell.angle_gamma   90.00
#
_symmetry.space_group_name_H-M   'P 1'
#
loop_
_entity.id
_entity.type
_entity.pdbx_description
1 polymer ?
#
loop_
_entity_poly.entity_id
_entity_poly.type
_entity_poly.pdbx_seq_one_letter_code
_entity_poly.pdbx_strand_id
1 'polypeptide(L)'
;MDELIARLESAGLVDELGNIILERYGGGYQAVDQSTFKAMFGAAIESAHADKGSESGADLHSALASADEDRGYLRFFDIWREKGII
;
A
#
# COMPACT_ATOMS: atom_id res chain seq x y z
N MET A 1 7.48 -4.03 4.89
CA MET A 1 6.19 -3.62 5.49
C MET A 1 6.33 -2.36 6.34
N ASP A 2 7.24 -2.34 7.31
CA ASP A 2 7.40 -1.19 8.21
C ASP A 2 7.76 0.11 7.49
N GLU A 3 8.56 0.03 6.41
CA GLU A 3 8.88 1.20 5.58
C GLU A 3 7.63 1.83 4.93
N LEU A 4 6.68 1.02 4.43
CA LEU A 4 5.46 1.56 3.86
C LEU A 4 4.60 2.26 4.92
N ILE A 5 4.52 1.68 6.13
CA ILE A 5 3.78 2.30 7.24
C ILE A 5 4.39 3.64 7.61
N ALA A 6 5.71 3.75 7.71
CA ALA A 6 6.40 5.01 7.99
C ALA A 6 6.15 6.08 6.91
N ARG A 7 6.05 5.66 5.64
CA ARG A 7 5.72 6.57 4.54
C ARG A 7 4.25 6.99 4.55
N LEU A 8 3.34 6.08 4.88
CA LEU A 8 1.92 6.39 5.09
C LEU A 8 1.73 7.38 6.24
N GLU A 9 2.47 7.20 7.34
CA GLU A 9 2.48 8.11 8.48
C GLU A 9 3.00 9.50 8.08
N SER A 10 4.12 9.56 7.36
CA SER A 10 4.68 10.80 6.82
C SER A 10 3.73 11.52 5.84
N ALA A 11 2.85 10.77 5.18
CA ALA A 11 1.82 11.29 4.29
C ALA A 11 0.50 11.66 5.00
N GLY A 12 0.43 11.52 6.33
CA GLY A 12 -0.78 11.79 7.11
C GLY A 12 -1.91 10.78 6.88
N LEU A 13 -1.58 9.57 6.43
CA LEU A 13 -2.52 8.46 6.24
C LEU A 13 -2.50 7.49 7.42
N VAL A 14 -2.06 7.94 8.58
CA VAL A 14 -2.15 7.22 9.85
C VAL A 14 -2.82 8.14 10.86
N ASP A 15 -3.82 7.64 11.58
CA ASP A 15 -4.53 8.41 12.60
C ASP A 15 -3.77 8.44 13.95
N GLU A 16 -4.28 9.20 14.91
CA GLU A 16 -3.67 9.32 16.26
C GLU A 16 -3.63 8.01 17.05
N LEU A 17 -4.41 7.00 16.64
CA LEU A 17 -4.47 5.68 17.24
C LEU A 17 -3.57 4.67 16.51
N GLY A 18 -2.87 5.09 15.45
CA GLY A 18 -2.00 4.24 14.64
C GLY A 18 -2.73 3.40 13.58
N ASN A 19 -3.99 3.71 13.27
CA ASN A 19 -4.74 3.08 12.19
C ASN A 19 -4.42 3.71 10.84
N ILE A 20 -4.37 2.90 9.79
CA ILE A 20 -4.09 3.34 8.43
C ILE A 20 -5.37 3.82 7.76
N ILE A 21 -5.35 5.03 7.22
CA ILE A 21 -6.45 5.69 6.55
C ILE A 21 -6.45 5.32 5.06
N LEU A 22 -7.53 4.69 4.62
CA LEU A 22 -7.76 4.23 3.25
C LEU A 22 -8.96 4.95 2.63
N GLU A 23 -8.82 5.38 1.38
CA GLU A 23 -9.94 5.99 0.66
C GLU A 23 -10.88 4.91 0.08
N ARG A 24 -12.19 5.00 0.33
CA ARG A 24 -13.15 4.01 -0.15
C ARG A 24 -13.53 4.20 -1.62
N TYR A 25 -13.96 3.12 -2.27
CA TYR A 25 -14.69 3.19 -3.53
C TYR A 25 -16.01 3.94 -3.34
N GLY A 26 -16.21 5.02 -4.10
CA GLY A 26 -17.36 5.92 -3.94
C GLY A 26 -17.13 7.14 -3.02
N GLY A 27 -15.90 7.31 -2.52
CA GLY A 27 -15.50 8.44 -1.69
C GLY A 27 -15.55 8.15 -0.18
N GLY A 28 -14.95 9.05 0.60
CA GLY A 28 -14.81 8.92 2.05
C GLY A 28 -13.58 8.10 2.46
N TYR A 29 -13.31 8.09 3.76
CA TYR A 29 -12.13 7.44 4.34
C TYR A 29 -12.54 6.37 5.35
N GLN A 30 -11.78 5.29 5.40
CA GLN A 30 -11.89 4.24 6.39
C GLN A 30 -10.53 4.09 7.08
N ALA A 31 -10.53 4.12 8.41
CA ALA A 31 -9.38 3.72 9.19
C ALA A 31 -9.41 2.19 9.39
N VAL A 32 -8.27 1.53 9.16
CA VAL A 32 -8.09 0.10 9.43
C VAL A 32 -6.87 -0.09 10.33
N ASP A 33 -6.94 -1.04 11.27
CA ASP A 33 -5.79 -1.37 12.10
C ASP A 33 -4.70 -2.04 11.24
N GLN A 34 -3.47 -2.09 11.77
CA GLN A 34 -2.34 -2.65 11.04
C GLN A 34 -2.50 -4.13 10.68
N SER A 35 -3.22 -4.91 11.48
CA SER A 35 -3.45 -6.34 11.20
C SER A 35 -4.41 -6.51 10.03
N THR A 36 -5.50 -5.76 10.03
CA THR A 36 -6.44 -5.69 8.88
C THR A 36 -5.73 -5.20 7.62
N PHE A 37 -4.90 -4.16 7.72
CA PHE A 37 -4.11 -3.67 6.59
C PHE A 37 -3.14 -4.72 6.06
N LYS A 38 -2.41 -5.42 6.94
CA LYS A 38 -1.53 -6.53 6.55
C LYS A 38 -2.30 -7.69 5.91
N ALA A 39 -3.49 -8.01 6.39
CA ALA A 39 -4.33 -9.04 5.78
C ALA A 39 -4.78 -8.66 4.35
N MET A 40 -5.05 -7.37 4.12
CA MET A 40 -5.45 -6.86 2.80
C MET A 40 -4.26 -6.79 1.83
N PHE A 41 -3.22 -6.03 2.20
CA PHE A 41 -2.13 -5.66 1.29
C PHE A 41 -0.84 -6.45 1.50
N GLY A 42 -0.71 -7.15 2.63
CA GLY A 42 0.55 -7.79 3.03
C GLY A 42 1.08 -8.77 2.00
N ALA A 43 0.22 -9.65 1.48
CA ALA A 43 0.63 -10.60 0.45
C ALA A 43 1.11 -9.91 -0.84
N ALA A 44 0.41 -8.86 -1.31
CA ALA A 44 0.82 -8.13 -2.51
C ALA A 44 2.16 -7.38 -2.30
N ILE A 45 2.33 -6.79 -1.11
CA ILE A 45 3.56 -6.09 -0.73
C ILE A 45 4.72 -7.07 -0.59
N GLU A 46 4.53 -8.21 0.06
CA GLU A 46 5.54 -9.25 0.21
C GLU A 46 5.96 -9.83 -1.14
N SER A 47 5.00 -10.13 -2.02
CA SER A 47 5.27 -10.57 -3.39
C SER A 47 6.05 -9.50 -4.18
N ALA A 48 5.65 -8.23 -4.09
CA ALA A 48 6.35 -7.13 -4.75
C ALA A 48 7.78 -6.94 -4.23
N HIS A 49 8.02 -7.14 -2.93
CA HIS A 49 9.35 -7.10 -2.35
C HIS A 49 10.21 -8.32 -2.70
N ALA A 50 9.60 -9.50 -2.81
CA ALA A 50 10.30 -10.72 -3.23
C ALA A 50 10.79 -10.62 -4.69
N ASP A 51 10.00 -9.98 -5.56
CA ASP A 51 10.34 -9.78 -6.97
C ASP A 51 11.46 -8.73 -7.16
N LYS A 52 11.62 -7.80 -6.21
CA LYS A 52 12.74 -6.85 -6.14
C LYS A 52 14.12 -7.48 -5.85
N GLY A 53 14.20 -8.80 -5.70
CA GLY A 53 15.46 -9.54 -5.70
C GLY A 53 16.23 -9.45 -7.03
N SER A 54 15.63 -8.87 -8.08
CA SER A 54 16.28 -8.60 -9.37
C SER A 54 16.64 -7.11 -9.48
N GLU A 55 17.93 -6.83 -9.60
CA GLU A 55 18.52 -5.50 -9.76
C GLU A 55 17.90 -4.72 -10.92
N SER A 56 16.88 -3.92 -10.66
CA SER A 56 16.56 -2.70 -11.41
C SER A 56 15.42 -1.99 -10.72
N GLY A 57 15.34 -0.68 -10.89
CA GLY A 57 14.22 0.16 -10.45
C GLY A 57 12.92 -0.16 -11.18
N ALA A 58 12.48 -1.43 -11.17
CA ALA A 58 11.11 -1.80 -11.39
C ALA A 58 10.29 -1.09 -10.30
N ASP A 59 9.48 -0.16 -10.78
CA ASP A 59 8.62 0.71 -9.99
C ASP A 59 7.87 -0.14 -8.96
N LEU A 60 7.96 0.20 -7.66
CA LEU A 60 7.27 -0.55 -6.59
C LEU A 60 5.77 -0.68 -6.93
N HIS A 61 5.24 0.33 -7.59
CA HIS A 61 3.91 0.35 -8.16
C HIS A 61 3.65 -0.78 -9.17
N SER A 62 4.53 -1.02 -10.14
CA SER A 62 4.35 -2.08 -11.14
C SER A 62 4.38 -3.47 -10.53
N ALA A 63 5.23 -3.68 -9.52
CA ALA A 63 5.29 -4.93 -8.79
C ALA A 63 4.00 -5.16 -7.95
N LEU A 64 3.51 -4.11 -7.27
CA LEU A 64 2.24 -4.16 -6.52
C LEU A 64 1.04 -4.37 -7.44
N ALA A 65 1.00 -3.68 -8.58
CA ALA A 65 -0.03 -3.82 -9.60
C ALA A 65 -0.08 -5.24 -10.19
N SER A 66 1.10 -5.84 -10.40
CA SER A 66 1.21 -7.21 -10.90
C SER A 66 0.80 -8.22 -9.83
N ALA A 67 1.13 -7.99 -8.56
CA ALA A 67 0.72 -8.84 -7.44
C ALA A 67 -0.75 -8.69 -7.03
N ASP A 68 -1.45 -7.66 -7.56
CA ASP A 68 -2.85 -7.38 -7.27
C ASP A 68 -3.81 -8.37 -7.95
N GLU A 69 -3.38 -9.20 -8.92
CA GLU A 69 -4.17 -10.19 -9.70
C GLU A 69 -5.64 -10.39 -9.21
N ASP A 70 -6.54 -9.47 -9.57
CA ASP A 70 -7.98 -9.45 -9.27
C ASP A 70 -8.47 -9.10 -7.83
N ARG A 71 -7.60 -8.66 -6.92
CA ARG A 71 -8.00 -8.21 -5.57
C ARG A 71 -8.60 -6.80 -5.56
N GLY A 72 -8.35 -6.02 -6.60
CA GLY A 72 -8.92 -4.69 -6.78
C GLY A 72 -8.28 -3.63 -5.86
N TYR A 73 -6.99 -3.77 -5.55
CA TYR A 73 -6.25 -2.80 -4.77
C TYR A 73 -5.43 -1.82 -5.61
N LEU A 74 -5.37 -1.99 -6.93
CA LEU A 74 -4.62 -1.14 -7.86
C LEU A 74 -4.83 0.36 -7.62
N ARG A 75 -6.07 0.80 -7.37
CA ARG A 75 -6.39 2.21 -7.08
C ARG A 75 -5.63 2.75 -5.86
N PHE A 76 -5.47 1.95 -4.80
CA PHE A 76 -4.71 2.38 -3.62
C PHE A 76 -3.24 2.59 -3.97
N PHE A 77 -2.68 1.69 -4.78
CA PHE A 77 -1.30 1.80 -5.25
C PHE A 77 -1.11 3.02 -6.16
N ASP A 78 -2.06 3.30 -7.06
CA ASP A 78 -2.04 4.51 -7.89
C ASP A 78 -2.01 5.77 -7.03
N ILE A 79 -2.92 5.88 -6.04
CA ILE A 79 -2.98 7.01 -5.12
C ILE A 79 -1.68 7.15 -4.32
N TRP A 80 -1.10 6.03 -3.86
CA TRP A 80 0.15 6.05 -3.11
C TRP A 80 1.33 6.48 -3.97
N ARG A 81 1.38 6.07 -5.24
CA ARG A 81 2.38 6.52 -6.20
C ARG A 81 2.26 8.02 -6.49
N GLU A 82 1.05 8.51 -6.74
CA GLU A 82 0.77 9.94 -6.97
C GLU A 82 1.18 10.82 -5.78
N LYS A 83 1.05 10.27 -4.56
CA LYS A 83 1.47 10.93 -3.31
C LYS A 83 2.95 10.75 -2.98
N GLY A 84 3.72 10.02 -3.78
CA GLY A 84 5.14 9.72 -3.52
C GLY A 84 5.37 8.81 -2.32
N ILE A 85 4.36 8.05 -1.91
CA ILE A 85 4.46 7.05 -0.83
C ILE A 85 5.21 5.81 -1.35
N ILE A 86 4.92 5.38 -2.57
CA ILE A 86 5.61 4.26 -3.23
C ILE A 86 6.33 4.69 -4.49
#